data_AF-A0A948B3H6-F1
#
_entry.id   AF-A0A948B3H6-F1
#
_cell.length_a   1.000
_cell.length_b   1.000
_cell.length_c   1.000
_cell.angle_alpha   90.00
_cell.angle_beta   90.00
_cell.angle_gamma   90.00
#
_symmetry.space_group_name_H-M   'P 1'
#
loop_
_entity.id
_entity.type
_entity.pdbx_description
1 polymer ?
#
loop_
_entity_poly.entity_id
_entity_poly.type
_entity_poly.pdbx_seq_one_letter_code
_entity_poly.pdbx_strand_id
1 'polypeptide(L)'
;MDILAIAESEVTAQSAEGMTASMPLVQFTAGLRPAPTGLEDVLYPDGVKHVWTQFPMAILLYERPPQVVRVRWIAPDSVNTHGPHTRYRQHKISLPYVIVFAVFAVRDTSVGLRLTQRCEVFFRREPLSSLADEVLFPCLLNASKHKPPDRVLPYCAADPRAVAVPGKCLSWLCSQHLALKPFDRMPMNERVRASLAGLVEHLLYSGFNHSSDSGQWPGEEASWFTISLQKAIDPRVASPEAWEKATLRNPDFILEVPFLRSGFSAGEVAQRLFQEFNMAAPPLNTSQALARVVFNSGQPRRFVYPHKLWASESD
;
A
#
# COMPACT_ATOMS: atom_id res chain seq x y z
N MET A 1 39.74 -5.37 10.31
CA MET A 1 39.33 -6.74 10.70
C MET A 1 38.17 -7.09 9.79
N ASP A 2 38.33 -8.13 8.97
CA ASP A 2 37.31 -8.47 7.98
C ASP A 2 36.16 -9.20 8.66
N ILE A 3 34.99 -8.59 8.64
CA ILE A 3 33.76 -9.13 9.25
C ILE A 3 33.31 -10.40 8.54
N LEU A 4 33.77 -10.62 7.31
CA LEU A 4 33.37 -11.72 6.44
C LEU A 4 34.56 -12.13 5.57
N ALA A 5 34.85 -13.44 5.53
CA ALA A 5 35.86 -14.04 4.67
C ALA A 5 35.21 -15.17 3.89
N ILE A 6 35.55 -15.27 2.60
CA ILE A 6 35.12 -16.37 1.72
C ILE A 6 36.38 -17.12 1.32
N ALA A 7 36.47 -18.40 1.66
CA ALA A 7 37.58 -19.26 1.30
C ALA A 7 37.04 -20.58 0.76
N GLU A 8 37.49 -20.96 -0.44
CA GLU A 8 37.08 -22.19 -1.13
C GLU A 8 35.54 -22.35 -1.20
N SER A 9 34.98 -23.21 -0.35
CA SER A 9 33.55 -23.54 -0.27
C SER A 9 32.88 -23.08 1.03
N GLU A 10 33.51 -22.21 1.80
CA GLU A 10 33.05 -21.77 3.12
C GLU A 10 33.03 -20.25 3.24
N VAL A 11 32.05 -19.75 3.99
CA VAL A 11 31.89 -18.35 4.36
C VAL A 11 32.00 -18.23 5.87
N THR A 12 33.00 -17.50 6.34
CA THR A 12 33.27 -17.27 7.76
C THR A 12 32.95 -15.83 8.11
N ALA A 13 32.26 -15.62 9.23
CA ALA A 13 31.94 -14.31 9.75
C ALA A 13 32.49 -14.15 11.18
N GLN A 14 32.91 -12.92 11.51
CA GLN A 14 33.34 -12.56 12.87
C GLN A 14 32.44 -11.45 13.43
N SER A 15 31.90 -11.65 14.64
CA SER A 15 31.07 -10.66 15.34
C SER A 15 31.94 -9.57 15.98
N ALA A 16 31.32 -8.47 16.42
CA ALA A 16 32.04 -7.40 17.11
C ALA A 16 32.63 -7.85 18.46
N GLU A 17 32.03 -8.87 19.07
CA GLU A 17 32.46 -9.52 20.31
C GLU A 17 33.57 -10.56 20.07
N GLY A 18 34.03 -10.72 18.83
CA GLY A 18 35.10 -11.66 18.46
C GLY A 18 34.64 -13.10 18.24
N MET A 19 33.33 -13.39 18.30
CA MET A 19 32.80 -14.72 17.99
C MET A 19 32.96 -15.01 16.51
N THR A 20 33.21 -16.26 16.15
CA THR A 20 33.29 -16.72 14.77
C THR A 20 32.18 -17.71 14.46
N ALA A 21 31.64 -17.63 13.25
CA ALA A 21 30.71 -18.61 12.70
C ALA A 21 31.08 -18.87 11.24
N SER A 22 30.82 -20.08 10.76
CA SER A 22 31.05 -20.43 9.37
C SER A 22 29.89 -21.23 8.81
N MET A 23 29.70 -21.16 7.49
CA MET A 23 28.73 -21.98 6.77
C MET A 23 29.19 -22.28 5.34
N PRO A 24 28.73 -23.38 4.73
CA PRO A 24 29.02 -23.65 3.32
C PRO A 24 28.55 -22.51 2.41
N LEU A 25 29.36 -22.13 1.41
CA LEU A 25 29.07 -21.07 0.44
C LEU A 25 27.74 -21.31 -0.30
N VAL A 26 27.40 -22.56 -0.60
CA VAL A 26 26.12 -22.94 -1.20
C VAL A 26 24.94 -22.60 -0.29
N GLN A 27 25.08 -22.84 1.02
CA GLN A 27 24.03 -22.50 1.98
C GLN A 27 23.97 -20.98 2.21
N PHE A 28 25.12 -20.30 2.24
CA PHE A 28 25.17 -18.84 2.36
C PHE A 28 24.45 -18.17 1.20
N THR A 29 24.81 -18.53 -0.05
CA THR A 29 24.18 -17.99 -1.25
C THR A 29 22.68 -18.35 -1.34
N ALA A 30 22.27 -19.53 -0.87
CA ALA A 30 20.86 -19.86 -0.71
C ALA A 30 20.17 -19.00 0.36
N GLY A 31 20.85 -18.69 1.46
CA GLY A 31 20.37 -17.80 2.53
C GLY A 31 20.24 -16.34 2.11
N LEU A 32 21.02 -15.90 1.11
CA LEU A 32 20.90 -14.58 0.49
C LEU A 32 19.69 -14.45 -0.44
N ARG A 33 19.15 -15.58 -0.94
CA ARG A 33 17.96 -15.53 -1.78
C ARG A 33 16.75 -15.17 -0.92
N PRO A 34 15.91 -14.20 -1.37
CA PRO A 34 14.60 -14.02 -0.76
C PRO A 34 13.86 -15.35 -0.72
N ALA A 35 13.15 -15.61 0.39
CA ALA A 35 12.29 -16.79 0.43
C ALA A 35 11.28 -16.70 -0.73
N PRO A 36 11.05 -17.79 -1.48
CA PRO A 36 10.06 -17.77 -2.55
C PRO A 36 8.72 -17.38 -1.96
N THR A 37 8.07 -16.43 -2.62
CA THR A 37 6.78 -15.90 -2.17
C THR A 37 5.61 -16.72 -2.69
N GLY A 38 5.86 -17.62 -3.66
CA GLY A 38 4.83 -18.30 -4.43
C GLY A 38 4.17 -17.38 -5.46
N LEU A 39 4.74 -16.20 -5.67
CA LEU A 39 4.27 -15.21 -6.66
C LEU A 39 4.98 -15.35 -8.00
N GLU A 40 6.06 -16.13 -8.07
CA GLU A 40 6.93 -16.28 -9.23
C GLU A 40 6.16 -16.85 -10.45
N ASP A 41 5.14 -17.67 -10.19
CA ASP A 41 4.27 -18.30 -11.20
C ASP A 41 2.92 -17.59 -11.37
N VAL A 42 2.75 -16.40 -10.78
CA VAL A 42 1.49 -15.65 -10.87
C VAL A 42 1.40 -14.93 -12.21
N LEU A 43 0.31 -15.19 -12.92
CA LEU A 43 -0.04 -14.45 -14.14
C LEU A 43 -0.78 -13.18 -13.71
N TYR A 44 -0.04 -12.08 -13.58
CA TYR A 44 -0.61 -10.81 -13.15
C TYR A 44 -1.60 -10.28 -14.19
N PRO A 45 -2.71 -9.67 -13.75
CA PRO A 45 -3.63 -9.02 -14.66
C PRO A 45 -2.97 -7.78 -15.29
N ASP A 46 -3.48 -7.40 -16.46
CA ASP A 46 -3.11 -6.15 -17.12
C ASP A 46 -3.25 -4.97 -16.15
N GLY A 47 -2.28 -4.06 -16.20
CA GLY A 47 -2.21 -2.91 -15.30
C GLY A 47 -1.28 -3.11 -14.10
N VAL A 48 -0.88 -4.34 -13.74
CA VAL A 48 0.22 -4.53 -12.78
C VAL A 48 1.54 -4.05 -13.39
N LYS A 49 2.10 -2.97 -12.85
CA LYS A 49 3.34 -2.33 -13.33
C LYS A 49 4.59 -2.84 -12.61
N HIS A 50 4.43 -3.23 -11.36
CA HIS A 50 5.54 -3.68 -10.55
C HIS A 50 5.08 -4.57 -9.40
N VAL A 51 5.97 -5.45 -8.96
CA VAL A 51 5.75 -6.34 -7.82
C VAL A 51 6.98 -6.27 -6.93
N TRP A 52 6.79 -5.81 -5.69
CA TRP A 52 7.83 -5.94 -4.67
C TRP A 52 7.54 -7.13 -3.78
N THR A 53 8.57 -7.91 -3.48
CA THR A 53 8.48 -9.07 -2.60
C THR A 53 9.50 -8.96 -1.47
N GLN A 54 9.02 -8.97 -0.24
CA GLN A 54 9.84 -9.13 0.96
C GLN A 54 9.09 -10.09 1.88
N PHE A 55 9.34 -11.40 1.73
CA PHE A 55 8.64 -12.43 2.50
C PHE A 55 8.63 -12.07 4.00
N PRO A 56 7.46 -12.12 4.68
CA PRO A 56 6.17 -12.70 4.27
C PRO A 56 5.20 -11.74 3.55
N MET A 57 5.67 -10.67 2.93
CA MET A 57 4.85 -9.62 2.32
C MET A 57 5.17 -9.42 0.83
N ALA A 58 4.16 -9.00 0.07
CA ALA A 58 4.31 -8.51 -1.29
C ALA A 58 3.43 -7.28 -1.52
N ILE A 59 3.85 -6.42 -2.45
CA ILE A 59 3.10 -5.23 -2.86
C ILE A 59 2.99 -5.28 -4.37
N LEU A 60 1.76 -5.27 -4.89
CA LEU A 60 1.48 -5.13 -6.31
C LEU A 60 1.15 -3.66 -6.59
N LEU A 61 1.92 -3.04 -7.48
CA LEU A 61 1.62 -1.73 -8.05
C LEU A 61 0.71 -1.92 -9.26
N TYR A 62 -0.55 -1.55 -9.11
CA TYR A 62 -1.52 -1.60 -10.19
C TYR A 62 -1.83 -0.19 -10.70
N GLU A 63 -1.81 0.01 -12.01
CA GLU A 63 -2.22 1.23 -12.68
C GLU A 63 -3.45 0.95 -13.54
N ARG A 64 -4.45 1.81 -13.39
CA ARG A 64 -5.60 1.88 -14.29
C ARG A 64 -5.53 3.16 -15.12
N PRO A 65 -5.68 3.09 -16.46
CA PRO A 65 -5.67 4.29 -17.29
C PRO A 65 -6.91 5.18 -17.04
N PRO A 66 -6.86 6.46 -17.44
CA PRO A 66 -7.96 7.39 -17.30
C PRO A 66 -9.22 6.86 -17.95
N GLN A 67 -10.34 7.02 -17.28
CA GLN A 67 -11.62 6.58 -17.81
C GLN A 67 -12.79 7.24 -17.11
N VAL A 68 -13.95 7.15 -17.74
CA VAL A 68 -15.20 7.55 -17.13
C VAL A 68 -15.86 6.35 -16.46
N VAL A 69 -16.13 6.48 -15.16
CA VAL A 69 -16.80 5.46 -14.35
C VAL A 69 -18.15 5.97 -13.83
N ARG A 70 -19.03 5.05 -13.45
CA ARG A 70 -20.22 5.37 -12.66
C ARG A 70 -19.97 5.00 -11.22
N VAL A 71 -19.97 6.00 -10.35
CA VAL A 71 -19.77 5.81 -8.91
C VAL A 71 -21.08 6.03 -8.16
N ARG A 72 -21.21 5.37 -7.00
CA ARG A 72 -22.30 5.62 -6.06
C ARG A 72 -21.77 6.61 -5.03
N TRP A 73 -22.23 7.86 -5.08
CA TRP A 73 -21.85 8.90 -4.13
C TRP A 73 -22.95 9.13 -3.12
N ILE A 74 -22.61 9.43 -1.86
CA ILE A 74 -23.59 9.75 -0.83
C ILE A 74 -24.48 10.91 -1.28
N ALA A 75 -25.79 10.71 -1.14
CA ALA A 75 -26.78 11.72 -1.52
C ALA A 75 -26.80 12.87 -0.49
N PRO A 76 -26.98 14.13 -0.91
CA PRO A 76 -27.06 15.26 0.02
C PRO A 76 -28.26 15.18 0.98
N ASP A 77 -29.31 14.44 0.60
CA ASP A 77 -30.48 14.16 1.42
C ASP A 77 -30.37 12.87 2.27
N SER A 78 -29.19 12.25 2.34
CA SER A 78 -28.95 11.09 3.20
C SER A 78 -28.88 11.52 4.67
N VAL A 79 -29.77 10.98 5.51
CA VAL A 79 -29.75 11.21 6.96
C VAL A 79 -28.50 10.59 7.60
N ASN A 80 -28.10 9.40 7.14
CA ASN A 80 -26.92 8.71 7.62
C ASN A 80 -25.72 9.04 6.74
N THR A 81 -24.64 9.49 7.35
CA THR A 81 -23.40 9.87 6.65
C THR A 81 -22.57 8.68 6.19
N HIS A 82 -22.85 7.48 6.72
CA HIS A 82 -22.28 6.18 6.34
C HIS A 82 -23.10 5.04 6.99
N GLY A 83 -22.83 3.79 6.60
CA GLY A 83 -23.43 2.60 7.19
C GLY A 83 -24.84 2.25 6.65
N PRO A 84 -25.63 1.47 7.41
CA PRO A 84 -27.00 1.10 7.03
C PRO A 84 -27.85 2.35 6.77
N HIS A 85 -28.77 2.26 5.80
CA HIS A 85 -29.68 3.33 5.41
C HIS A 85 -29.06 4.58 4.77
N THR A 86 -27.74 4.62 4.54
CA THR A 86 -27.14 5.67 3.69
C THR A 86 -27.74 5.63 2.29
N ARG A 87 -28.18 6.79 1.82
CA ARG A 87 -28.71 6.97 0.46
C ARG A 87 -27.57 7.37 -0.47
N TYR A 88 -27.60 6.83 -1.68
CA TYR A 88 -26.59 7.08 -2.70
C TYR A 88 -27.26 7.56 -3.99
N ARG A 89 -26.56 8.40 -4.74
CA ARG A 89 -26.88 8.75 -6.13
C ARG A 89 -25.77 8.24 -7.04
N GLN A 90 -26.12 7.94 -8.28
CA GLN A 90 -25.12 7.59 -9.29
C GLN A 90 -24.61 8.86 -9.96
N HIS A 91 -23.29 8.96 -10.09
CA HIS A 91 -22.64 10.02 -10.84
C HIS A 91 -21.65 9.43 -11.83
N LYS A 92 -21.60 10.01 -13.02
CA LYS A 92 -20.62 9.67 -14.07
C LYS A 92 -19.42 10.60 -13.96
N ILE A 93 -18.30 10.12 -13.43
CA ILE A 93 -17.08 10.91 -13.22
C ILE A 93 -15.91 10.36 -14.03
N SER A 94 -15.07 11.24 -14.60
CA SER A 94 -13.76 10.84 -15.12
C SER A 94 -12.75 10.74 -13.98
N LEU A 95 -11.98 9.66 -14.00
CA LEU A 95 -10.83 9.44 -13.14
C LEU A 95 -9.54 9.59 -13.95
N PRO A 96 -8.46 10.10 -13.36
CA PRO A 96 -7.17 10.16 -14.02
C PRO A 96 -6.51 8.77 -13.96
N TYR A 97 -5.18 8.66 -14.11
CA TYR A 97 -4.52 7.38 -13.83
C TYR A 97 -4.70 7.05 -12.35
N VAL A 98 -5.24 5.86 -12.08
CA VAL A 98 -5.47 5.37 -10.71
C VAL A 98 -4.36 4.39 -10.36
N ILE A 99 -3.59 4.71 -9.32
CA ILE A 99 -2.47 3.91 -8.85
C ILE A 99 -2.88 3.23 -7.55
N VAL A 100 -2.85 1.90 -7.50
CA VAL A 100 -3.21 1.10 -6.33
C VAL A 100 -1.99 0.31 -5.86
N PHE A 101 -1.67 0.44 -4.58
CA PHE A 101 -0.71 -0.40 -3.89
C PHE A 101 -1.49 -1.49 -3.16
N ALA A 102 -1.65 -2.63 -3.83
CA ALA A 102 -2.31 -3.81 -3.26
C ALA A 102 -1.31 -4.58 -2.40
N VAL A 103 -1.52 -4.55 -1.09
CA VAL A 103 -0.61 -5.13 -0.11
C VAL A 103 -1.05 -6.53 0.27
N PHE A 104 -0.20 -7.52 0.03
CA PHE A 104 -0.40 -8.91 0.39
C PHE A 104 0.56 -9.30 1.52
N ALA A 105 0.09 -10.07 2.50
CA ALA A 105 0.94 -10.60 3.57
C ALA A 105 0.50 -12.01 4.01
N VAL A 106 1.43 -12.82 4.49
CA VAL A 106 1.12 -14.08 5.16
C VAL A 106 0.66 -13.76 6.59
N ARG A 107 -0.61 -14.06 6.88
CA ARG A 107 -1.13 -14.07 8.26
C ARG A 107 -1.16 -15.45 8.89
N ASP A 108 -1.42 -16.45 8.06
CA ASP A 108 -1.55 -17.85 8.43
C ASP A 108 -0.75 -18.66 7.42
N THR A 109 0.20 -19.46 7.93
CA THR A 109 1.08 -20.29 7.12
C THR A 109 0.32 -21.34 6.30
N SER A 110 -0.90 -21.71 6.71
CA SER A 110 -1.73 -22.68 5.99
C SER A 110 -2.34 -22.12 4.70
N VAL A 111 -2.51 -20.79 4.63
CA VAL A 111 -3.14 -20.13 3.48
C VAL A 111 -2.12 -19.39 2.64
N GLY A 112 -1.05 -18.85 3.23
CA GLY A 112 -0.04 -18.08 2.51
C GLY A 112 -0.44 -16.61 2.35
N LEU A 113 -0.02 -15.96 1.26
CA LEU A 113 -0.31 -14.54 1.00
C LEU A 113 -1.81 -14.28 0.87
N ARG A 114 -2.27 -13.23 1.55
CA ARG A 114 -3.63 -12.69 1.47
C ARG A 114 -3.58 -11.18 1.33
N LEU A 115 -4.54 -10.61 0.60
CA LEU A 115 -4.69 -9.16 0.55
C LEU A 115 -4.97 -8.63 1.96
N THR A 116 -4.27 -7.57 2.34
CA THR A 116 -4.43 -6.91 3.63
C THR A 116 -5.40 -5.74 3.50
N GLN A 117 -5.89 -5.25 4.63
CA GLN A 117 -6.70 -4.03 4.65
C GLN A 117 -5.85 -2.75 4.53
N ARG A 118 -4.52 -2.82 4.44
CA ARG A 118 -3.62 -1.65 4.34
C ARG A 118 -3.25 -1.30 2.91
N CYS A 119 -4.19 -1.43 1.99
CA CYS A 119 -3.98 -1.04 0.60
C CYS A 119 -4.03 0.49 0.49
N GLU A 120 -3.32 1.05 -0.49
CA GLU A 120 -3.33 2.48 -0.74
C GLU A 120 -3.68 2.82 -2.17
N VAL A 121 -4.25 4.00 -2.36
CA VAL A 121 -4.66 4.51 -3.67
C VAL A 121 -4.18 5.93 -3.89
N PHE A 122 -3.71 6.20 -5.10
CA PHE A 122 -3.22 7.50 -5.53
C PHE A 122 -3.68 7.80 -6.95
N PHE A 123 -3.51 9.06 -7.36
CA PHE A 123 -3.71 9.50 -8.73
C PHE A 123 -2.40 9.88 -9.42
N ARG A 124 -2.47 9.92 -10.75
CA ARG A 124 -1.48 10.55 -11.61
C ARG A 124 -2.13 11.17 -12.83
N ARG A 125 -1.50 12.21 -13.38
CA ARG A 125 -1.95 12.89 -14.62
C ARG A 125 -1.36 12.25 -15.88
N GLU A 126 -0.35 11.42 -15.74
CA GLU A 126 0.37 10.72 -16.80
C GLU A 126 0.64 9.27 -16.37
N PRO A 127 0.82 8.32 -17.31
CA PRO A 127 1.21 6.96 -16.97
C PRO A 127 2.49 6.91 -16.12
N LEU A 128 2.61 5.88 -15.28
CA LEU A 128 3.86 5.52 -14.63
C LEU A 128 4.91 5.16 -15.68
N SER A 129 5.93 6.02 -15.77
CA SER A 129 7.13 5.79 -16.59
C SER A 129 8.24 5.14 -15.77
N SER A 130 8.32 5.48 -14.48
CA SER A 130 9.32 4.96 -13.56
C SER A 130 8.77 4.88 -12.12
N LEU A 131 9.47 4.13 -11.27
CA LEU A 131 9.17 4.08 -9.83
C LEU A 131 9.56 5.36 -9.08
N ALA A 132 10.38 6.23 -9.69
CA ALA A 132 10.79 7.51 -9.13
C ALA A 132 9.73 8.60 -9.34
N ASP A 133 8.73 8.33 -10.17
CA ASP A 133 7.69 9.31 -10.47
C ASP A 133 6.76 9.53 -9.25
N GLU A 134 6.40 10.79 -9.04
CA GLU A 134 5.51 11.20 -7.95
C GLU A 134 4.08 10.70 -8.14
N VAL A 135 3.46 10.28 -7.03
CA VAL A 135 2.02 9.99 -6.94
C VAL A 135 1.27 11.15 -6.30
N LEU A 136 -0.02 11.34 -6.62
CA LEU A 136 -0.84 12.44 -6.14
C LEU A 136 -1.95 11.91 -5.23
N PHE A 137 -2.36 12.69 -4.23
CA PHE A 137 -3.47 12.28 -3.37
C PHE A 137 -4.80 12.28 -4.14
N PRO A 138 -5.62 11.24 -3.99
CA PRO A 138 -6.86 11.09 -4.74
C PRO A 138 -7.96 11.98 -4.16
N CYS A 139 -8.73 12.67 -5.00
CA CYS A 139 -9.91 13.42 -4.54
C CYS A 139 -11.12 12.48 -4.32
N LEU A 140 -10.99 11.47 -3.44
CA LEU A 140 -12.01 10.42 -3.24
C LEU A 140 -12.43 10.29 -1.76
N LEU A 141 -13.70 9.93 -1.54
CA LEU A 141 -14.26 9.73 -0.19
C LEU A 141 -13.80 8.42 0.47
N ASN A 142 -13.54 7.37 -0.32
CA ASN A 142 -13.08 6.07 0.16
C ASN A 142 -11.54 5.95 0.24
N ALA A 143 -10.84 7.08 0.09
CA ALA A 143 -9.40 7.18 0.26
C ALA A 143 -9.12 8.12 1.43
N SER A 144 -8.54 7.60 2.49
CA SER A 144 -8.41 8.31 3.76
C SER A 144 -7.00 8.82 3.97
N LYS A 145 -6.93 10.04 4.48
CA LYS A 145 -5.74 10.58 5.11
C LYS A 145 -5.65 10.00 6.51
N HIS A 146 -4.55 9.30 6.81
CA HIS A 146 -4.21 9.00 8.19
C HIS A 146 -3.32 10.11 8.73
N LYS A 147 -3.44 10.36 10.04
CA LYS A 147 -2.51 11.26 10.75
C LYS A 147 -1.08 10.79 10.45
N PRO A 148 -0.20 11.68 9.98
CA PRO A 148 1.12 11.28 9.55
C PRO A 148 1.89 10.60 10.70
N PRO A 149 2.77 9.65 10.39
CA PRO A 149 4.06 9.62 11.04
C PRO A 149 4.84 10.83 10.52
N ASP A 150 5.27 11.74 11.40
CA ASP A 150 5.85 13.02 11.04
C ASP A 150 7.12 12.90 10.17
N ARG A 151 6.96 12.80 8.85
CA ARG A 151 7.80 13.52 7.90
C ARG A 151 7.11 14.87 7.79
N VAL A 152 7.81 15.94 8.14
CA VAL A 152 7.41 17.30 7.81
C VAL A 152 7.18 17.33 6.29
N LEU A 153 5.94 17.15 5.86
CA LEU A 153 5.52 17.57 4.53
C LEU A 153 5.87 19.06 4.47
N PRO A 154 6.40 19.59 3.35
CA PRO A 154 6.84 20.98 3.27
C PRO A 154 5.77 22.02 3.64
N TYR A 155 4.51 21.61 3.82
CA TYR A 155 3.40 22.43 4.31
C TYR A 155 3.15 22.39 5.84
N CYS A 156 3.93 21.64 6.64
CA CYS A 156 3.71 21.41 8.08
C CYS A 156 4.94 21.68 8.99
N ALA A 157 5.91 22.49 8.55
CA ALA A 157 7.24 22.63 9.17
C ALA A 157 7.35 23.39 10.52
N ALA A 158 6.31 23.41 11.36
CA ALA A 158 6.29 24.29 12.54
C ALA A 158 6.57 23.62 13.91
N ASP A 159 6.67 22.29 14.03
CA ASP A 159 6.86 21.64 15.35
C ASP A 159 8.17 20.84 15.46
N PRO A 160 9.14 21.30 16.27
CA PRO A 160 10.42 20.62 16.51
C PRO A 160 10.38 19.50 17.56
N ARG A 161 9.23 19.14 18.15
CA ARG A 161 9.12 18.11 19.21
C ARG A 161 8.55 16.76 18.76
N ALA A 162 8.25 16.58 17.47
CA ALA A 162 7.69 15.35 16.95
C ALA A 162 8.67 14.16 17.04
N VAL A 163 8.36 13.16 17.87
CA VAL A 163 9.07 11.87 17.90
C VAL A 163 8.42 10.94 16.87
N ALA A 164 9.18 10.53 15.86
CA ALA A 164 8.71 9.73 14.74
C ALA A 164 8.18 8.35 15.18
N VAL A 165 6.87 8.13 15.08
CA VAL A 165 6.26 6.80 15.14
C VAL A 165 6.30 6.20 13.73
N PRO A 166 6.73 4.94 13.51
CA PRO A 166 6.70 4.35 12.17
C PRO A 166 5.28 4.29 11.57
N GLY A 167 5.08 5.07 10.51
CA GLY A 167 4.65 4.53 9.22
C GLY A 167 3.17 4.41 8.85
N LYS A 168 2.17 5.11 9.43
CA LYS A 168 0.76 4.95 8.98
C LYS A 168 0.58 5.20 7.47
N CYS A 169 -0.43 4.53 6.88
CA CYS A 169 -0.82 4.70 5.48
C CYS A 169 -0.95 6.17 5.04
N LEU A 170 -0.50 6.51 3.83
CA LEU A 170 -0.61 7.90 3.34
C LEU A 170 -2.00 8.16 2.75
N SER A 171 -2.48 7.24 1.93
CA SER A 171 -3.81 7.30 1.31
C SER A 171 -4.49 5.95 1.40
N TRP A 172 -4.98 5.64 2.60
CA TRP A 172 -5.59 4.36 2.91
C TRP A 172 -6.84 4.14 2.06
N LEU A 173 -6.87 3.06 1.28
CA LEU A 173 -8.07 2.62 0.58
C LEU A 173 -8.94 1.84 1.56
N CYS A 174 -10.08 2.43 1.94
CA CYS A 174 -11.04 1.74 2.79
C CYS A 174 -11.48 0.43 2.11
N SER A 175 -11.16 -0.68 2.77
CA SER A 175 -11.40 -2.04 2.27
C SER A 175 -12.08 -2.93 3.32
N GLN A 176 -12.62 -2.33 4.38
CA GLN A 176 -13.26 -3.02 5.50
C GLN A 176 -14.45 -3.91 5.07
N HIS A 177 -15.14 -3.51 4.00
CA HIS A 177 -16.28 -4.24 3.45
C HIS A 177 -15.93 -5.11 2.24
N LEU A 178 -14.63 -5.20 1.90
CA LEU A 178 -14.18 -6.15 0.88
C LEU A 178 -14.25 -7.57 1.46
N ALA A 179 -15.10 -8.40 0.87
CA ALA A 179 -15.24 -9.79 1.28
C ALA A 179 -14.01 -10.60 0.85
N LEU A 180 -13.00 -10.70 1.73
CA LEU A 180 -11.75 -11.42 1.43
C LEU A 180 -11.85 -12.94 1.66
N LYS A 181 -12.71 -13.39 2.58
CA LYS A 181 -12.85 -14.81 2.96
C LYS A 181 -13.11 -15.76 1.77
N PRO A 182 -13.92 -15.40 0.75
CA PRO A 182 -14.11 -16.26 -0.42
C PRO A 182 -12.81 -16.59 -1.17
N PHE A 183 -11.81 -15.69 -1.14
CA PHE A 183 -10.55 -15.88 -1.86
C PHE A 183 -9.58 -16.82 -1.12
N ASP A 184 -9.72 -17.01 0.19
CA ASP A 184 -8.80 -17.83 1.00
C ASP A 184 -8.75 -19.30 0.54
N ARG A 185 -9.83 -19.78 -0.09
CA ARG A 185 -9.93 -21.17 -0.59
C ARG A 185 -9.38 -21.36 -1.99
N MET A 186 -9.06 -20.27 -2.69
CA MET A 186 -8.53 -20.32 -4.05
C MET A 186 -7.04 -20.68 -4.05
N PRO A 187 -6.52 -21.33 -5.11
CA PRO A 187 -5.08 -21.45 -5.35
C PRO A 187 -4.40 -20.08 -5.35
N MET A 188 -3.10 -20.01 -5.01
CA MET A 188 -2.38 -18.75 -4.81
C MET A 188 -2.54 -17.77 -5.99
N ASN A 189 -2.32 -18.24 -7.22
CA ASN A 189 -2.42 -17.41 -8.42
C ASN A 189 -3.84 -16.84 -8.61
N GLU A 190 -4.86 -17.68 -8.52
CA GLU A 190 -6.26 -17.25 -8.62
C GLU A 190 -6.64 -16.30 -7.49
N ARG A 191 -6.19 -16.58 -6.26
CA ARG A 191 -6.43 -15.72 -5.09
C ARG A 191 -5.88 -14.32 -5.26
N VAL A 192 -4.61 -14.19 -5.66
CA VAL A 192 -3.96 -12.87 -5.83
C VAL A 192 -4.70 -12.06 -6.90
N ARG A 193 -5.04 -12.70 -8.03
CA ARG A 193 -5.79 -12.06 -9.13
C ARG A 193 -7.20 -11.66 -8.70
N ALA A 194 -7.95 -12.56 -8.08
CA ALA A 194 -9.32 -12.32 -7.63
C ALA A 194 -9.36 -11.25 -6.53
N SER A 195 -8.41 -11.27 -5.61
CA SER A 195 -8.33 -10.26 -4.54
C SER A 195 -7.99 -8.87 -5.09
N LEU A 196 -7.04 -8.78 -6.05
CA LEU A 196 -6.72 -7.51 -6.72
C LEU A 196 -7.91 -7.00 -7.52
N ALA A 197 -8.59 -7.86 -8.28
CA ALA A 197 -9.80 -7.50 -9.02
C ALA A 197 -10.89 -7.00 -8.07
N GLY A 198 -11.16 -7.72 -6.97
CA GLY A 198 -12.12 -7.33 -5.96
C GLY A 198 -11.77 -6.00 -5.28
N LEU A 199 -10.48 -5.73 -5.03
CA LEU A 199 -10.03 -4.44 -4.49
C LEU A 199 -10.29 -3.29 -5.46
N VAL A 200 -9.96 -3.47 -6.74
CA VAL A 200 -10.19 -2.45 -7.78
C VAL A 200 -11.70 -2.23 -8.01
N GLU A 201 -12.49 -3.30 -8.00
CA GLU A 201 -13.95 -3.21 -8.08
C GLU A 201 -14.51 -2.47 -6.87
N HIS A 202 -14.03 -2.78 -5.66
CA HIS A 202 -14.42 -2.08 -4.44
C HIS A 202 -14.09 -0.60 -4.48
N LEU A 203 -12.88 -0.23 -4.93
CA LEU A 203 -12.47 1.16 -5.08
C LEU A 203 -13.44 1.96 -5.98
N LEU A 204 -13.93 1.34 -7.07
CA LEU A 204 -14.69 2.05 -8.11
C LEU A 204 -16.21 1.97 -7.92
N TYR A 205 -16.72 0.90 -7.33
CA TYR A 205 -18.16 0.61 -7.31
C TYR A 205 -18.77 0.48 -5.92
N SER A 206 -17.96 0.58 -4.85
CA SER A 206 -18.49 0.76 -3.50
C SER A 206 -19.20 2.12 -3.36
N GLY A 207 -20.01 2.23 -2.30
CA GLY A 207 -20.66 3.49 -1.97
C GLY A 207 -19.67 4.46 -1.33
N PHE A 208 -19.44 5.60 -1.98
CA PHE A 208 -18.59 6.68 -1.48
C PHE A 208 -19.40 7.49 -0.46
N ASN A 209 -18.98 7.44 0.81
CA ASN A 209 -19.67 8.09 1.92
C ASN A 209 -18.64 8.67 2.91
N HIS A 210 -19.12 9.29 3.99
CA HIS A 210 -18.27 9.99 4.96
C HIS A 210 -17.76 9.08 6.09
N SER A 211 -17.68 7.76 5.90
CA SER A 211 -17.09 6.86 6.91
C SER A 211 -15.70 7.34 7.29
N SER A 212 -14.93 7.77 6.29
CA SER A 212 -13.55 8.22 6.47
C SER A 212 -13.39 9.60 7.08
N ASP A 213 -14.47 10.38 7.13
CA ASP A 213 -14.50 11.69 7.80
C ASP A 213 -15.03 11.58 9.24
N SER A 214 -15.52 10.40 9.66
CA SER A 214 -16.10 10.21 10.99
C SER A 214 -15.06 10.08 12.11
N GLY A 215 -13.80 9.83 11.77
CA GLY A 215 -12.72 9.56 12.73
C GLY A 215 -12.93 8.29 13.57
N GLN A 216 -13.83 7.40 13.16
CA GLN A 216 -14.13 6.16 13.89
C GLN A 216 -12.95 5.18 13.89
N TRP A 217 -12.09 5.20 12.86
CA TRP A 217 -10.93 4.32 12.78
C TRP A 217 -9.68 4.95 13.43
N PRO A 218 -8.94 4.19 14.26
CA PRO A 218 -7.73 4.69 14.91
C PRO A 218 -6.70 5.25 13.92
N GLY A 219 -6.55 6.57 13.91
CA GLY A 219 -5.56 7.26 13.07
C GLY A 219 -6.09 7.80 11.75
N GLU A 220 -7.34 7.50 11.38
CA GLU A 220 -8.03 8.16 10.28
C GLU A 220 -8.38 9.60 10.66
N GLU A 221 -8.14 10.55 9.76
CA GLU A 221 -8.38 11.97 10.01
C GLU A 221 -9.55 12.49 9.17
N ALA A 222 -9.46 12.31 7.85
CA ALA A 222 -10.46 12.72 6.89
C ALA A 222 -10.27 11.95 5.59
N SER A 223 -11.29 11.94 4.72
CA SER A 223 -11.11 11.55 3.34
C SER A 223 -10.27 12.58 2.58
N TRP A 224 -9.53 12.12 1.56
CA TRP A 224 -8.79 13.01 0.69
C TRP A 224 -9.69 13.89 -0.19
N PHE A 225 -10.96 13.50 -0.39
CA PHE A 225 -11.98 14.39 -0.96
C PHE A 225 -12.21 15.62 -0.06
N THR A 226 -12.50 15.43 1.23
CA THR A 226 -12.68 16.53 2.20
C THR A 226 -11.47 17.46 2.24
N ILE A 227 -10.25 16.89 2.27
CA ILE A 227 -9.02 17.69 2.24
C ILE A 227 -8.88 18.47 0.93
N SER A 228 -9.22 17.88 -0.20
CA SER A 228 -9.19 18.54 -1.51
C SER A 228 -10.17 19.72 -1.58
N LEU A 229 -11.36 19.59 -0.99
CA LEU A 229 -12.34 20.68 -0.88
C LEU A 229 -11.82 21.83 -0.03
N GLN A 230 -11.23 21.54 1.14
CA GLN A 230 -10.65 22.56 2.02
C GLN A 230 -9.52 23.34 1.34
N LYS A 231 -8.79 22.70 0.42
CA LYS A 231 -7.71 23.31 -0.36
C LYS A 231 -8.18 23.95 -1.66
N ALA A 232 -9.47 23.82 -2.01
CA ALA A 232 -10.08 24.36 -3.22
C ALA A 232 -9.26 24.06 -4.49
N ILE A 233 -8.82 22.80 -4.65
CA ILE A 233 -7.85 22.43 -5.71
C ILE A 233 -8.37 22.71 -7.13
N ASP A 234 -9.65 22.51 -7.39
CA ASP A 234 -10.29 22.82 -8.67
C ASP A 234 -11.83 22.86 -8.49
N PRO A 235 -12.52 23.91 -8.96
CA PRO A 235 -13.98 24.00 -8.83
C PRO A 235 -14.74 22.90 -9.58
N ARG A 236 -14.13 22.28 -10.59
CA ARG A 236 -14.73 21.18 -11.37
C ARG A 236 -14.84 19.89 -10.56
N VAL A 237 -14.04 19.69 -9.51
CA VAL A 237 -14.11 18.51 -8.63
C VAL A 237 -14.63 18.85 -7.22
N ALA A 238 -15.20 20.04 -7.05
CA ALA A 238 -15.67 20.53 -5.74
C ALA A 238 -16.96 19.83 -5.24
N SER A 239 -17.66 19.12 -6.12
CA SER A 239 -18.79 18.27 -5.78
C SER A 239 -18.95 17.16 -6.84
N PRO A 240 -19.62 16.04 -6.52
CA PRO A 240 -19.92 15.00 -7.52
C PRO A 240 -20.73 15.54 -8.72
N GLU A 241 -21.64 16.49 -8.53
CA GLU A 241 -22.39 17.12 -9.62
C GLU A 241 -21.52 18.02 -10.51
N ALA A 242 -20.62 18.80 -9.90
CA ALA A 242 -19.66 19.61 -10.64
C ALA A 242 -18.72 18.72 -11.46
N TRP A 243 -18.27 17.61 -10.86
CA TRP A 243 -17.38 16.64 -11.49
C TRP A 243 -18.09 15.93 -12.65
N GLU A 244 -19.32 15.49 -12.46
CA GLU A 244 -20.12 14.90 -13.52
C GLU A 244 -20.36 15.88 -14.67
N LYS A 245 -20.73 17.12 -14.38
CA LYS A 245 -20.90 18.17 -15.39
C LYS A 245 -19.62 18.40 -16.19
N ALA A 246 -18.46 18.47 -15.53
CA ALA A 246 -17.17 18.62 -16.19
C ALA A 246 -16.80 17.38 -17.03
N THR A 247 -17.05 16.19 -16.49
CA THR A 247 -16.83 14.89 -17.17
C THR A 247 -17.64 14.80 -18.46
N LEU A 248 -18.92 15.18 -18.42
CA LEU A 248 -19.80 15.15 -19.59
C LEU A 248 -19.37 16.16 -20.67
N ARG A 249 -18.73 17.27 -20.27
CA ARG A 249 -18.24 18.29 -21.20
C ARG A 249 -16.92 17.89 -21.87
N ASN A 250 -15.97 17.37 -21.08
CA ASN A 250 -14.66 16.94 -21.55
C ASN A 250 -14.14 15.85 -20.61
N PRO A 251 -14.24 14.55 -20.93
CA PRO A 251 -13.75 13.49 -20.05
C PRO A 251 -12.27 13.65 -19.61
N ASP A 252 -11.43 14.21 -20.46
CA ASP A 252 -9.97 14.33 -20.22
C ASP A 252 -9.60 15.49 -19.30
N PHE A 253 -10.56 16.35 -18.93
CA PHE A 253 -10.32 17.49 -18.03
C PHE A 253 -9.64 17.07 -16.71
N ILE A 254 -9.89 15.82 -16.28
CA ILE A 254 -9.37 15.27 -15.04
C ILE A 254 -7.83 15.19 -15.03
N LEU A 255 -7.20 15.11 -16.20
CA LEU A 255 -5.74 15.13 -16.34
C LEU A 255 -5.15 16.53 -16.15
N GLU A 256 -5.97 17.57 -16.22
CA GLU A 256 -5.56 18.96 -15.99
C GLU A 256 -5.69 19.38 -14.51
N VAL A 257 -6.47 18.64 -13.72
CA VAL A 257 -6.76 18.98 -12.32
C VAL A 257 -5.46 18.96 -11.49
N PRO A 258 -5.12 20.04 -10.76
CA PRO A 258 -3.91 20.11 -9.96
C PRO A 258 -4.10 19.39 -8.62
N PHE A 259 -4.21 18.06 -8.66
CA PHE A 259 -4.33 17.24 -7.45
C PHE A 259 -3.20 17.53 -6.44
N LEU A 260 -3.51 17.31 -5.16
CA LEU A 260 -2.56 17.54 -4.09
C LEU A 260 -1.34 16.62 -4.26
N ARG A 261 -0.16 17.23 -4.25
CA ARG A 261 1.12 16.52 -4.31
C ARG A 261 1.33 15.69 -3.06
N SER A 262 1.77 14.44 -3.23
CA SER A 262 2.15 13.61 -2.08
C SER A 262 3.56 13.90 -1.59
N GLY A 263 4.46 14.35 -2.48
CA GLY A 263 5.89 14.41 -2.20
C GLY A 263 6.56 13.03 -2.11
N PHE A 264 5.86 11.96 -2.48
CA PHE A 264 6.38 10.59 -2.53
C PHE A 264 6.37 10.05 -3.96
N SER A 265 7.45 9.40 -4.34
CA SER A 265 7.51 8.55 -5.52
C SER A 265 6.80 7.21 -5.27
N ALA A 266 6.41 6.51 -6.34
CA ALA A 266 5.81 5.18 -6.22
C ALA A 266 6.72 4.18 -5.45
N GLY A 267 8.04 4.25 -5.67
CA GLY A 267 9.01 3.42 -4.96
C GLY A 267 9.10 3.75 -3.46
N GLU A 268 9.07 5.04 -3.09
CA GLU A 268 9.07 5.45 -1.68
C GLU A 268 7.80 5.03 -0.95
N VAL A 269 6.63 5.06 -1.61
CA VAL A 269 5.39 4.53 -1.03
C VAL A 269 5.53 3.04 -0.70
N ALA A 270 6.03 2.23 -1.63
CA ALA A 270 6.26 0.80 -1.40
C ALA A 270 7.27 0.54 -0.28
N GLN A 271 8.38 1.28 -0.24
CA GLN A 271 9.38 1.17 0.82
C GLN A 271 8.78 1.51 2.19
N ARG A 272 7.99 2.58 2.28
CA ARG A 272 7.29 2.95 3.52
C ARG A 272 6.32 1.87 3.95
N LEU A 273 5.56 1.27 3.03
CA LEU A 273 4.66 0.16 3.36
C LEU A 273 5.44 -1.02 3.97
N PHE A 274 6.58 -1.44 3.41
CA PHE A 274 7.39 -2.47 4.06
C PHE A 274 7.87 -2.08 5.46
N GLN A 275 8.23 -0.81 5.68
CA GLN A 275 8.60 -0.29 7.00
C GLN A 275 7.42 -0.32 7.98
N GLU A 276 6.21 0.06 7.54
CA GLU A 276 4.97 0.02 8.33
C GLU A 276 4.69 -1.39 8.86
N PHE A 277 4.90 -2.40 8.01
CA PHE A 277 4.71 -3.80 8.40
C PHE A 277 5.85 -4.38 9.24
N ASN A 278 6.87 -3.58 9.57
CA ASN A 278 8.13 -4.05 10.17
C ASN A 278 8.79 -5.16 9.32
N MET A 279 8.57 -5.12 8.01
CA MET A 279 9.08 -6.07 7.02
C MET A 279 10.19 -5.49 6.15
N ALA A 280 10.60 -4.24 6.41
CA ALA A 280 11.79 -3.67 5.81
C ALA A 280 13.00 -4.51 6.21
N ALA A 281 13.33 -5.51 5.39
CA ALA A 281 14.55 -6.25 5.55
C ALA A 281 15.69 -5.22 5.46
N PRO A 282 16.57 -5.13 6.47
CA PRO A 282 17.74 -4.28 6.33
C PRO A 282 18.45 -4.74 5.06
N PRO A 283 18.79 -3.82 4.14
CA PRO A 283 19.42 -4.20 2.89
C PRO A 283 20.67 -5.04 3.20
N LEU A 284 20.83 -6.16 2.48
CA LEU A 284 22.01 -7.03 2.59
C LEU A 284 23.20 -6.39 1.86
N ASN A 285 23.43 -5.09 2.08
CA ASN A 285 24.44 -4.28 1.41
C ASN A 285 25.62 -3.93 2.32
N THR A 286 25.65 -4.45 3.55
CA THR A 286 26.79 -4.33 4.46
C THR A 286 27.33 -5.69 4.83
N SER A 287 28.64 -5.76 5.10
CA SER A 287 29.29 -6.98 5.60
C SER A 287 28.66 -7.49 6.90
N GLN A 288 28.15 -6.60 7.76
CA GLN A 288 27.43 -6.95 8.99
C GLN A 288 26.08 -7.63 8.70
N ALA A 289 25.32 -7.13 7.71
CA ALA A 289 24.05 -7.73 7.31
C ALA A 289 24.27 -9.13 6.71
N LEU A 290 25.32 -9.28 5.90
CA LEU A 290 25.75 -10.57 5.37
C LEU A 290 26.23 -11.53 6.48
N ALA A 291 27.00 -11.05 7.46
CA ALA A 291 27.48 -11.86 8.58
C ALA A 291 26.34 -12.47 9.39
N ARG A 292 25.25 -11.72 9.58
CA ARG A 292 24.05 -12.22 10.27
C ARG A 292 23.44 -13.44 9.58
N VAL A 293 23.57 -13.57 8.26
CA VAL A 293 23.11 -14.77 7.53
C VAL A 293 23.91 -16.00 7.98
N VAL A 294 25.23 -15.84 8.17
CA VAL A 294 26.11 -16.91 8.66
C VAL A 294 25.77 -17.30 10.09
N PHE A 295 25.67 -16.33 11.00
CA PHE A 295 25.35 -16.59 12.42
C PHE A 295 23.95 -17.16 12.64
N ASN A 296 22.98 -16.85 11.77
CA ASN A 296 21.59 -17.33 11.92
C ASN A 296 21.33 -18.66 11.19
N SER A 297 22.30 -19.21 10.46
CA SER A 297 22.09 -20.38 9.59
C SER A 297 21.71 -21.67 10.35
N GLY A 298 22.12 -21.79 11.61
CA GLY A 298 21.80 -22.92 12.49
C GLY A 298 20.56 -22.72 13.36
N GLN A 299 19.91 -21.55 13.31
CA GLN A 299 18.68 -21.32 14.06
C GLN A 299 17.47 -21.61 13.17
N PRO A 300 16.47 -22.38 13.62
CA PRO A 300 15.21 -22.48 12.89
C PRO A 300 14.68 -21.06 12.70
N ARG A 301 14.37 -20.68 11.45
CA ARG A 301 13.80 -19.37 11.12
C ARG A 301 12.47 -19.23 11.87
N ARG A 302 12.52 -18.69 13.09
CA ARG A 302 11.33 -18.25 13.81
C ARG A 302 10.91 -16.96 13.14
N PHE A 303 9.97 -17.08 12.20
CA PHE A 303 9.18 -15.94 11.78
C PHE A 303 8.37 -15.51 12.99
N VAL A 304 8.91 -14.53 13.73
CA VAL A 304 8.14 -13.83 14.74
C VAL A 304 7.19 -12.94 13.97
N TYR A 305 6.05 -13.51 13.56
CA TYR A 305 4.94 -12.72 13.08
C TYR A 305 4.56 -11.78 14.23
N PRO A 306 4.58 -10.46 14.03
CA PRO A 306 4.12 -9.55 15.07
C PRO A 306 2.61 -9.78 15.24
N HIS A 307 2.23 -10.73 16.12
CA HIS A 307 0.83 -11.06 16.41
C HIS A 307 0.05 -9.83 16.88
N LYS A 308 0.73 -8.82 17.45
CA LYS A 308 0.14 -7.56 17.91
C LYS A 308 -0.27 -6.60 16.78
N LEU A 309 0.31 -6.70 15.57
CA LEU A 309 -0.05 -5.80 14.47
C LEU A 309 -1.41 -6.15 13.83
N TRP A 310 -1.94 -7.35 14.08
CA TRP A 310 -3.11 -7.88 13.38
C TRP A 310 -4.34 -8.11 14.27
N ALA A 311 -4.18 -8.01 15.60
CA ALA A 311 -5.21 -8.35 16.57
C ALA A 311 -6.41 -7.38 16.61
N SER A 312 -6.34 -6.24 15.93
CA SER A 312 -7.44 -5.26 15.85
C SER A 312 -8.23 -5.33 14.54
N GLU A 313 -7.94 -6.27 13.64
CA GLU A 313 -8.58 -6.36 12.31
C GLU A 313 -9.58 -7.52 12.20
N SER A 314 -9.96 -8.11 13.33
CA SER A 314 -10.92 -9.20 13.42
C SER A 314 -11.87 -8.95 14.58
N ASP A 315 -12.75 -7.97 14.41
CA ASP A 315 -14.10 -7.88 14.98
C ASP A 315 -14.97 -7.05 14.03
#